data_AF-A0AAU5FJ82-F1
#
_entry.id   AF-A0AAU5FJ82-F1
#
_cell.length_a   1.000
_cell.length_b   1.000
_cell.length_c   1.000
_cell.angle_alpha   90.00
_cell.angle_beta   90.00
_cell.angle_gamma   90.00
#
_symmetry.space_group_name_H-M   'P 1'
#
loop_
_entity.id
_entity.type
_entity.pdbx_description
1 polymer ?
#
loop_
_entity_poly.entity_id
_entity_poly.type
_entity_poly.pdbx_seq_one_letter_code
_entity_poly.pdbx_strand_id
1 'polypeptide(L)'
;MMLSFMDSYTLWRHLPFPPSGSGEDLILTHSDLAGADEYMTTVIRYVDRGIFKPAPVDVLTLLQEVMHRIDRIGDVASEGDRAAARSQHAYAALLGLLYQQFLEVGRLHEQRSHPSGNL
;
A
#
# COMPACT_ATOMS: atom_id res chain seq x y z
N MET A 1 -14.87 -3.68 -11.97
CA MET A 1 -13.89 -2.91 -12.77
C MET A 1 -12.72 -2.63 -11.85
N MET A 2 -11.52 -3.08 -12.20
CA MET A 2 -10.33 -2.87 -11.37
C MET A 2 -9.83 -1.44 -11.59
N LEU A 3 -9.48 -0.71 -10.52
CA LEU A 3 -8.95 0.65 -10.62
C LEU A 3 -7.67 0.65 -11.45
N SER A 4 -7.48 1.64 -12.34
CA SER A 4 -6.19 1.80 -13.01
C SER A 4 -5.10 2.27 -12.03
N PHE A 5 -3.83 2.16 -12.41
CA PHE A 5 -2.72 2.66 -11.59
C PHE A 5 -2.90 4.13 -11.17
N MET A 6 -3.29 4.99 -12.12
CA MET A 6 -3.51 6.41 -11.84
C MET A 6 -4.75 6.65 -10.98
N ASP A 7 -5.82 5.85 -11.14
CA ASP A 7 -7.01 5.97 -10.28
C ASP A 7 -6.67 5.59 -8.83
N SER A 8 -5.94 4.48 -8.63
CA SER A 8 -5.47 4.05 -7.31
C SER A 8 -4.56 5.09 -6.68
N TYR A 9 -3.63 5.68 -7.46
CA TYR A 9 -2.74 6.74 -7.00
C TYR A 9 -3.52 7.99 -6.58
N THR A 10 -4.42 8.48 -7.43
CA THR A 10 -5.25 9.65 -7.13
C THR A 10 -6.12 9.40 -5.90
N LEU A 11 -6.71 8.22 -5.77
CA LEU A 11 -7.48 7.86 -4.58
C LEU A 11 -6.62 7.93 -3.31
N TRP A 12 -5.45 7.28 -3.30
CA TRP A 12 -4.53 7.31 -2.17
C TRP A 12 -4.11 8.73 -1.78
N ARG A 13 -3.81 9.60 -2.77
CA ARG A 13 -3.40 11.00 -2.50
C ARG A 13 -4.47 11.85 -1.85
N HIS A 14 -5.75 11.49 -1.98
CA HIS A 14 -6.88 12.25 -1.41
C HIS A 14 -7.51 11.57 -0.20
N LEU A 15 -7.13 10.33 0.11
CA LEU A 15 -7.66 9.59 1.25
C LEU A 15 -6.92 10.01 2.53
N PRO A 16 -7.62 10.40 3.61
CA PRO A 16 -6.97 10.63 4.89
C PRO A 16 -6.37 9.33 5.44
N PHE A 17 -5.28 9.45 6.19
CA PHE A 17 -4.74 8.32 6.94
C PHE A 17 -5.78 7.81 7.95
N PRO A 18 -5.98 6.49 8.10
CA PRO A 18 -7.05 5.93 8.91
C PRO A 18 -6.84 6.18 10.40
N PRO A 19 -7.91 6.21 11.22
CA PRO A 19 -7.78 6.38 12.66
C PRO A 19 -7.07 5.19 13.33
N SER A 20 -6.32 5.47 14.40
CA SER A 20 -5.60 4.46 15.18
C SER A 20 -6.51 3.51 15.97
N GLY A 21 -7.73 3.94 16.29
CA GLY A 21 -8.54 3.32 17.34
C GLY A 21 -7.91 3.47 18.73
N SER A 22 -8.46 2.74 19.70
CA SER A 22 -8.11 2.87 21.12
C SER A 22 -7.44 1.63 21.72
N GLY A 23 -7.58 0.46 21.08
CA GLY A 23 -6.92 -0.76 21.51
C GLY A 23 -5.41 -0.75 21.22
N GLU A 24 -4.60 -1.22 22.17
CA GLU A 24 -3.13 -1.24 22.07
C GLU A 24 -2.65 -1.95 20.80
N ASP A 25 -3.20 -3.12 20.49
CA ASP A 25 -2.85 -3.86 19.28
C ASP A 25 -3.17 -3.11 17.98
N LEU A 26 -4.22 -2.29 17.99
CA LEU A 26 -4.65 -1.50 16.83
C LEU A 26 -3.82 -0.23 16.65
N ILE A 27 -3.31 0.33 17.75
CA ILE A 27 -2.26 1.37 17.73
C ILE A 27 -0.96 0.77 17.18
N LEU A 28 -0.68 -0.48 17.57
CA LEU A 28 0.26 -1.43 16.97
C LEU A 28 0.30 -1.33 15.45
N THR A 29 -0.77 -1.84 14.86
CA THR A 29 -0.95 -1.94 13.41
C THR A 29 -1.03 -0.59 12.72
N HIS A 30 -1.57 0.44 13.38
CA HIS A 30 -1.57 1.80 12.85
C HIS A 30 -0.14 2.33 12.64
N SER A 31 0.77 2.03 13.57
CA SER A 31 2.18 2.42 13.46
C SER A 31 2.89 1.66 12.34
N ASP A 32 2.66 0.35 12.26
CA ASP A 32 3.18 -0.49 11.17
C ASP A 32 2.68 0.01 9.79
N LEU A 33 1.40 0.38 9.71
CA LEU A 33 0.79 0.94 8.51
C LEU A 33 1.37 2.30 8.11
N ALA A 34 1.73 3.14 9.07
CA ALA A 34 2.39 4.42 8.80
C ALA A 34 3.80 4.20 8.21
N GLY A 35 4.53 3.20 8.70
CA GLY A 35 5.81 2.79 8.10
C GLY A 35 5.64 2.28 6.66
N ALA A 36 4.59 1.49 6.40
CA ALA A 36 4.26 1.04 5.04
C ALA A 36 3.92 2.21 4.10
N ASP A 37 3.16 3.21 4.58
CA ASP A 37 2.83 4.43 3.82
C ASP A 37 4.08 5.25 3.47
N GLU A 38 5.08 5.31 4.36
CA GLU A 38 6.35 5.99 4.07
C GLU A 38 7.07 5.36 2.87
N TYR A 39 7.07 4.03 2.74
CA TYR A 39 7.66 3.35 1.58
C TYR A 39 6.94 3.70 0.27
N MET A 40 5.66 4.09 0.32
CA MET A 40 4.89 4.51 -0.85
C MET A 40 5.36 5.84 -1.45
N THR A 41 6.22 6.60 -0.76
CA THR A 41 6.87 7.80 -1.31
C THR A 41 7.64 7.53 -2.60
N THR A 42 8.06 6.28 -2.85
CA THR A 42 8.67 5.91 -4.13
C THR A 42 7.68 5.99 -5.30
N VAL A 43 6.41 5.66 -5.07
CA VAL A 43 5.35 5.78 -6.09
C VAL A 43 5.14 7.25 -6.46
N ILE A 44 5.17 8.15 -5.48
CA ILE A 44 5.13 9.60 -5.73
C ILE A 44 6.29 10.01 -6.62
N ARG A 45 7.52 9.57 -6.30
CA ARG A 45 8.70 9.89 -7.10
C ARG A 45 8.58 9.40 -8.55
N TYR A 46 7.99 8.23 -8.75
CA TYR A 46 7.74 7.70 -10.07
C TYR A 46 6.70 8.53 -10.84
N VAL A 47 5.57 8.86 -10.23
CA VAL A 47 4.52 9.66 -10.88
C VAL A 47 5.01 11.08 -11.19
N ASP A 48 5.69 11.72 -10.23
CA ASP A 48 6.10 13.12 -10.37
C ASP A 48 7.33 13.30 -11.26
N ARG A 49 8.23 12.32 -11.30
CA ARG A 49 9.56 12.47 -11.91
C ARG A 49 9.94 11.36 -12.90
N GLY A 50 9.09 10.36 -13.08
CA GLY A 50 9.38 9.19 -13.92
C GLY A 50 10.49 8.28 -13.36
N ILE A 51 10.93 8.47 -12.12
CA ILE A 51 12.04 7.69 -11.54
C ILE A 51 11.49 6.41 -10.91
N PHE A 52 11.72 5.28 -11.58
CA PHE A 52 11.37 3.96 -11.05
C PHE A 52 12.49 3.45 -10.13
N LYS A 53 12.25 3.48 -8.81
CA LYS A 53 13.16 2.91 -7.80
C LYS A 53 12.36 2.29 -6.66
N PRO A 54 11.99 1.00 -6.72
CA PRO A 54 11.20 0.35 -5.67
C PRO A 54 11.78 0.52 -4.27
N ALA A 55 10.92 0.40 -3.26
CA ALA A 55 11.36 0.38 -1.87
C ALA A 55 12.36 -0.78 -1.65
N PRO A 56 13.33 -0.63 -0.73
CA PRO A 56 14.35 -1.65 -0.48
C PRO A 56 13.82 -2.84 0.33
N VAL A 57 12.53 -2.84 0.69
CA VAL A 57 11.86 -3.87 1.47
C VAL A 57 10.70 -4.47 0.68
N ASP A 58 10.26 -5.65 1.08
CA ASP A 58 9.06 -6.27 0.52
C ASP A 58 7.79 -5.65 1.11
N VAL A 59 7.38 -4.52 0.52
CA VAL A 59 6.18 -3.76 0.94
C VAL A 59 4.90 -4.60 0.80
N LEU A 60 4.82 -5.50 -0.19
CA LEU A 60 3.62 -6.32 -0.37
C LEU A 60 3.45 -7.33 0.76
N THR A 61 4.53 -8.00 1.15
CA THR A 61 4.53 -8.91 2.30
C THR A 61 4.22 -8.15 3.59
N LEU A 62 4.85 -6.99 3.82
CA LEU A 62 4.57 -6.14 4.98
C LEU A 62 3.08 -5.77 5.08
N LEU A 63 2.46 -5.34 3.98
CA LEU A 63 1.04 -4.96 3.96
C LEU A 63 0.12 -6.16 4.21
N GLN A 64 0.46 -7.35 3.71
CA GLN A 64 -0.29 -8.58 3.98
C GLN A 64 -0.24 -8.96 5.45
N GLU A 65 0.94 -8.87 6.09
CA GLU A 65 1.10 -9.12 7.52
C GLU A 65 0.27 -8.14 8.36
N VAL A 66 0.29 -6.85 8.00
CA VAL A 66 -0.52 -5.81 8.65
C VAL A 66 -2.01 -6.12 8.50
N MET A 67 -2.50 -6.43 7.30
CA MET A 67 -3.91 -6.78 7.07
C MET A 67 -4.33 -8.00 7.90
N HIS A 68 -3.54 -9.06 7.91
CA HIS A 68 -3.83 -10.25 8.72
C HIS A 68 -3.83 -9.98 10.22
N ARG A 69 -2.98 -9.07 10.71
CA ARG A 69 -3.00 -8.65 12.11
C ARG A 69 -4.26 -7.85 12.43
N ILE A 70 -4.64 -6.91 11.57
CA ILE A 70 -5.85 -6.10 11.71
C ILE A 70 -7.10 -6.98 11.73
N ASP A 71 -7.21 -7.97 10.85
CA ASP A 71 -8.37 -8.87 10.78
C ASP A 71 -8.56 -9.64 12.10
N ARG A 72 -7.49 -10.21 12.64
CA ARG A 72 -7.53 -10.92 13.93
C ARG A 72 -7.94 -10.01 15.09
N ILE A 73 -7.51 -8.74 15.08
CA ILE A 73 -7.91 -7.75 16.09
C ILE A 73 -9.41 -7.42 15.93
N GLY A 74 -9.86 -7.22 14.70
CA GLY A 74 -11.25 -6.86 14.37
C GLY A 74 -12.27 -7.88 14.88
N ASP A 75 -11.93 -9.16 14.88
CA ASP A 75 -12.81 -10.25 15.34
C ASP A 75 -13.17 -10.15 16.83
N VAL A 76 -12.27 -9.61 17.66
CA VAL A 76 -12.43 -9.52 19.12
C VAL A 76 -12.62 -8.09 19.63
N ALA A 77 -12.48 -7.09 18.76
CA ALA A 77 -12.52 -5.68 19.10
C ALA A 77 -13.92 -5.17 19.51
N SER A 78 -13.93 -4.04 20.24
CA SER A 78 -15.12 -3.23 20.51
C SER A 78 -15.74 -2.69 19.21
N GLU A 79 -17.01 -2.28 19.22
CA GLU A 79 -17.65 -1.72 18.01
C GLU A 79 -16.91 -0.50 17.45
N GLY A 80 -16.43 0.39 18.33
CA GLY A 80 -15.64 1.56 17.94
C GLY A 80 -14.30 1.18 17.30
N ASP A 81 -13.58 0.22 17.89
CA ASP A 81 -12.29 -0.24 17.35
C ASP A 81 -12.46 -1.07 16.07
N ARG A 82 -13.60 -1.77 15.88
CA ARG A 82 -13.90 -2.46 14.62
C ARG A 82 -13.99 -1.51 13.43
N ALA A 83 -14.51 -0.29 13.63
CA ALA A 83 -14.55 0.71 12.57
C ALA A 83 -13.14 1.21 12.19
N ALA A 84 -12.28 1.41 13.18
CA ALA A 84 -10.87 1.75 12.96
C ALA A 84 -10.12 0.60 12.27
N ALA A 85 -10.30 -0.64 12.72
CA ALA A 85 -9.73 -1.83 12.09
C ALA A 85 -10.14 -1.96 10.61
N ARG A 86 -11.43 -1.83 10.29
CA ARG A 86 -11.89 -1.84 8.89
C ARG A 86 -11.25 -0.74 8.05
N SER A 87 -11.09 0.46 8.63
CA SER A 87 -10.48 1.60 7.93
C SER A 87 -9.00 1.38 7.68
N GLN A 88 -8.26 0.84 8.65
CA GLN A 88 -6.86 0.47 8.49
C GLN A 88 -6.67 -0.64 7.45
N HIS A 89 -7.51 -1.68 7.48
CA HIS A 89 -7.48 -2.76 6.48
C HIS A 89 -7.72 -2.20 5.08
N ALA A 90 -8.77 -1.39 4.89
CA ALA A 90 -9.10 -0.80 3.59
C ALA A 90 -7.96 0.08 3.04
N TYR A 91 -7.31 0.86 3.92
CA TYR A 91 -6.16 1.66 3.55
C TYR A 91 -4.96 0.78 3.15
N ALA A 92 -4.64 -0.24 3.94
CA ALA A 92 -3.56 -1.20 3.62
C ALA A 92 -3.80 -1.93 2.29
N ALA A 93 -5.04 -2.33 2.01
CA ALA A 93 -5.43 -2.95 0.75
C ALA A 93 -5.26 -2.00 -0.45
N LEU A 94 -5.58 -0.71 -0.28
CA LEU A 94 -5.33 0.31 -1.31
C LEU A 94 -3.83 0.48 -1.57
N LEU A 95 -3.01 0.55 -0.52
CA LEU A 95 -1.55 0.61 -0.68
C LEU A 95 -1.02 -0.62 -1.41
N GLY A 96 -1.52 -1.80 -1.07
CA GLY A 96 -1.11 -3.07 -1.68
C GLY A 96 -1.43 -3.11 -3.16
N LEU A 97 -2.66 -2.73 -3.53
CA LEU A 97 -3.08 -2.61 -4.93
C LEU A 97 -2.19 -1.63 -5.69
N LEU A 98 -2.00 -0.42 -5.15
CA LEU A 98 -1.21 0.63 -5.78
C LEU A 98 0.25 0.21 -5.96
N TYR A 99 0.87 -0.38 -4.95
CA TYR A 99 2.26 -0.80 -5.01
C TYR A 99 2.46 -1.97 -5.98
N GLN A 100 1.53 -2.92 -6.03
CA GLN A 100 1.55 -3.98 -7.03
C GLN A 100 1.52 -3.42 -8.46
N GLN A 101 0.60 -2.47 -8.71
CA GLN A 101 0.47 -1.80 -10.01
C GLN A 101 1.74 -1.02 -10.37
N PHE A 102 2.35 -0.33 -9.40
CA PHE A 102 3.63 0.36 -9.58
C PHE A 102 4.74 -0.60 -10.02
N LEU A 103 4.88 -1.76 -9.38
CA LEU A 103 5.87 -2.77 -9.77
C LEU A 103 5.58 -3.34 -11.16
N GLU A 104 4.32 -3.57 -11.51
CA GLU A 104 3.91 -4.00 -12.86
C GLU A 104 4.33 -3.00 -13.94
N VAL A 105 4.10 -1.71 -13.70
CA VAL A 105 4.50 -0.64 -14.63
C VAL A 105 6.03 -0.60 -14.81
N GLY A 106 6.79 -0.76 -13.73
CA GLY A 106 8.24 -0.82 -13.77
C GLY A 106 8.80 -1.98 -14.60
N ARG A 107 8.24 -3.19 -14.42
CA ARG A 107 8.64 -4.37 -15.21
C ARG A 107 8.44 -4.15 -16.71
N LEU A 108 7.35 -3.51 -17.10
CA LEU A 108 7.07 -3.17 -18.51
C LEU A 108 8.06 -2.12 -19.06
N HIS A 109 8.55 -1.19 -18.21
CA HIS A 109 9.53 -0.19 -18.61
C HIS A 109 10.92 -0.80 -18.85
N GLU A 110 11.36 -1.73 -17.99
CA GLU A 110 12.63 -2.45 -18.14
C GLU A 110 12.66 -3.32 -19.39
N GLN A 111 11.56 -4.02 -19.70
CA GLN A 111 11.43 -4.87 -20.89
C GLN A 111 11.48 -4.07 -22.21
N ARG A 112 11.00 -2.82 -22.22
CA ARG A 112 11.08 -1.93 -23.40
C ARG A 112 12.45 -1.30 -23.59
N SER A 113 13.24 -1.21 -22.52
CA SER A 113 14.58 -0.60 -22.54
C SER A 113 15.67 -1.58 -22.98
N HIS A 114 15.36 -2.88 -23.07
CA HIS A 114 16.22 -3.93 -23.62
C HIS A 114 15.50 -4.65 -24.77
N PRO A 115 15.40 -4.06 -25.98
CA PRO A 115 14.98 -4.84 -27.13
C PRO A 115 16.05 -5.90 -27.37
N SER A 116 15.68 -7.17 -27.24
CA SER A 116 16.53 -8.29 -27.62
C SER A 116 17.10 -8.03 -29.02
N GLY A 117 18.40 -7.71 -29.07
CA GLY A 117 19.15 -7.63 -30.30
C GLY A 117 19.24 -9.03 -30.89
N ASN A 118 18.35 -9.34 -31.82
CA ASN A 118 18.51 -10.47 -32.72
C ASN A 118 19.39 -10.02 -33.90
N LEU A 119 20.65 -10.43 -33.87
CA LEU A 119 21.48 -10.66 -35.05
C LEU A 119 22.11 -12.05 -34.91
#